data_AF-A0A7D4BV49-F1
#
_entry.id   AF-A0A7D4BV49-F1
#
_cell.length_a   1.000
_cell.length_b   1.000
_cell.length_c   1.000
_cell.angle_alpha   90.00
_cell.angle_beta   90.00
_cell.angle_gamma   90.00
#
_symmetry.space_group_name_H-M   'P 1'
#
loop_
_entity.id
_entity.type
_entity.pdbx_description
1 polymer ?
#
loop_
_entity_poly.entity_id
_entity_poly.type
_entity_poly.pdbx_seq_one_letter_code
_entity_poly.pdbx_strand_id
1 'polypeptide(L)'
;MNSLKIREQWELKLLEPDHAMTLFQVIDANRAYLQPWFQWVDQTCTPSDTERFIKAAWSGYKKEQEVLNRIEARCAVHNERSRSVMERLGMRHEGTLREGERLPGGYADQLIYGMLAKEWQRREGKL
;
A
#
# COMPACT_ATOMS: atom_id res chain seq x y z
N MET A 1 3.42 -15.07 -3.05
CA MET A 1 4.71 -14.43 -3.42
C MET A 1 4.72 -13.09 -2.70
N ASN A 2 5.44 -12.94 -1.57
CA ASN A 2 5.24 -11.82 -0.62
C ASN A 2 6.45 -10.90 -0.50
N SER A 3 7.32 -10.90 -1.52
CA SER A 3 8.51 -10.04 -1.56
C SER A 3 8.69 -9.40 -2.94
N LEU A 4 9.19 -8.17 -2.93
CA LEU A 4 9.55 -7.36 -4.10
C LEU A 4 11.02 -6.97 -3.97
N LYS A 5 11.85 -7.37 -4.94
CA LYS A 5 13.27 -6.97 -4.98
C LYS A 5 13.38 -5.48 -5.30
N ILE A 6 14.11 -4.73 -4.48
CA ILE A 6 14.40 -3.30 -4.70
C ILE A 6 15.79 -3.13 -5.32
N ARG A 7 16.78 -3.91 -4.87
CA ARG A 7 18.15 -4.02 -5.41
C ARG A 7 18.69 -5.44 -5.12
N GLU A 8 19.90 -5.76 -5.59
CA GLU A 8 20.54 -7.07 -5.39
C GLU A 8 20.50 -7.57 -3.94
N GLN A 9 20.79 -6.67 -2.98
CA GLN A 9 20.85 -6.99 -1.55
C GLN A 9 19.63 -6.49 -0.74
N TRP A 10 18.63 -5.87 -1.38
CA TRP A 10 17.50 -5.27 -0.68
C TRP A 10 16.17 -5.79 -1.24
N GLU A 11 15.32 -6.29 -0.35
CA GLU A 11 13.96 -6.68 -0.68
C GLU A 11 12.95 -6.07 0.29
N LEU A 12 11.80 -5.71 -0.27
CA LEU A 12 10.62 -5.36 0.50
C LEU A 12 9.80 -6.64 0.67
N LYS A 13 9.54 -7.06 1.91
CA LYS A 13 8.69 -8.21 2.19
C LYS A 13 7.73 -7.93 3.34
N LEU A 14 6.61 -8.66 3.35
CA LEU A 14 5.73 -8.64 4.51
C LEU A 14 6.44 -9.29 5.71
N LEU A 15 6.30 -8.69 6.89
CA LEU A 15 6.91 -9.22 8.12
C LEU A 15 6.31 -10.58 8.46
N GLU A 16 7.10 -11.55 8.91
CA GLU A 16 6.69 -12.89 9.29
C GLU A 16 6.89 -13.05 10.81
N PRO A 17 6.18 -13.98 11.49
CA PRO A 17 6.28 -14.15 12.93
C PRO A 17 7.73 -14.30 13.43
N ASP A 18 8.57 -14.98 12.66
CA ASP A 18 9.98 -15.21 13.02
C ASP A 18 10.82 -13.92 13.02
N HIS A 19 10.36 -12.83 12.39
CA HIS A 19 11.02 -11.52 12.47
C HIS A 19 10.72 -10.75 13.76
N ALA A 20 9.75 -11.20 14.57
CA ALA A 20 9.27 -10.42 15.72
C ALA A 20 10.41 -10.04 16.68
N MET A 21 11.33 -10.98 16.94
CA MET A 21 12.46 -10.73 17.84
C MET A 21 13.43 -9.68 17.28
N THR A 22 13.87 -9.85 16.03
CA THR A 22 14.82 -8.92 15.39
C THR A 22 14.21 -7.53 15.24
N LEU A 23 12.93 -7.45 14.86
CA LEU A 23 12.22 -6.17 14.73
C LEU A 23 12.07 -5.49 16.10
N PHE A 24 11.69 -6.23 17.14
CA PHE A 24 11.61 -5.71 18.50
C PHE A 24 12.95 -5.13 18.96
N GLN A 25 14.06 -5.85 18.75
CA GLN A 25 15.39 -5.38 19.12
C GLN A 25 15.78 -4.08 18.42
N VAL A 26 15.46 -3.94 17.13
CA VAL A 26 15.74 -2.70 16.39
C VAL A 26 14.88 -1.54 16.90
N ILE A 27 13.60 -1.77 17.19
CA ILE A 27 12.71 -0.76 17.77
C ILE A 27 13.23 -0.33 19.14
N ASP A 28 13.57 -1.28 19.99
CA ASP A 28 13.98 -1.02 21.37
C ASP A 28 15.34 -0.29 21.43
N ALA A 29 16.30 -0.71 20.61
CA ALA A 29 17.59 -0.03 20.47
C ALA A 29 17.47 1.42 19.97
N ASN A 30 16.37 1.77 19.29
CA ASN A 30 16.12 3.11 18.75
C ASN A 30 14.91 3.80 19.41
N ARG A 31 14.41 3.29 20.54
CA ARG A 31 13.15 3.76 21.15
C ARG A 31 13.11 5.26 21.37
N ALA A 32 14.14 5.81 22.01
CA ALA A 32 14.23 7.24 22.31
C ALA A 32 14.24 8.11 21.04
N TYR A 33 14.78 7.59 19.93
CA TYR A 33 14.79 8.28 18.65
C TYR A 33 13.42 8.19 17.94
N LEU A 34 12.75 7.04 18.00
CA LEU A 34 11.49 6.79 17.32
C LEU A 34 10.27 7.37 18.05
N GLN A 35 10.31 7.42 19.38
CA GLN A 35 9.18 7.80 20.23
C GLN A 35 8.52 9.16 19.87
N PRO A 36 9.26 10.24 19.54
CA PRO A 36 8.63 11.51 19.15
C PRO A 36 7.83 11.46 17.85
N TRP A 37 8.13 10.50 16.98
CA TRP A 37 7.58 10.41 15.62
C TRP A 37 6.48 9.34 15.51
N PHE A 38 6.54 8.30 16.34
CA PHE A 38 5.72 7.11 16.20
C PHE A 38 5.03 6.72 17.51
N GLN A 39 3.75 7.06 17.63
CA GLN A 39 2.93 6.79 18.84
C GLN A 39 2.78 5.30 19.21
N TRP A 40 3.09 4.38 18.30
CA TRP A 40 3.02 2.93 18.53
C TRP A 40 4.26 2.37 19.24
N VAL A 41 5.36 3.12 19.32
CA VAL A 41 6.61 2.67 19.94
C VAL A 41 6.39 2.33 21.42
N ASP A 42 5.65 3.18 22.11
CA ASP A 42 5.29 2.98 23.54
C ASP A 42 4.34 1.80 23.76
N GLN A 43 3.71 1.29 22.70
CA GLN A 43 2.85 0.09 22.75
C GLN A 43 3.61 -1.19 22.45
N THR A 44 4.88 -1.10 22.02
CA THR A 44 5.71 -2.23 21.61
C THR A 44 6.78 -2.47 22.68
N CYS A 45 6.39 -3.08 23.80
CA CYS A 45 7.25 -3.26 24.98
C CYS A 45 7.88 -4.65 25.05
N THR A 46 7.32 -5.62 24.34
CA THR A 46 7.80 -7.01 24.33
C THR A 46 7.89 -7.56 22.90
N PRO A 47 8.68 -8.64 22.69
CA PRO A 47 8.64 -9.38 21.42
C PRO A 47 7.23 -9.88 21.07
N SER A 48 6.40 -10.19 22.08
CA SER A 48 5.01 -10.62 21.90
C SER A 48 4.12 -9.49 21.34
N ASP A 49 4.35 -8.23 21.72
CA ASP A 49 3.63 -7.09 21.14
C ASP A 49 3.97 -6.91 19.65
N THR A 50 5.24 -7.14 19.30
CA THR A 50 5.70 -7.12 17.90
C THR A 50 5.10 -8.28 17.11
N GLU A 51 5.03 -9.47 17.69
CA GLU A 51 4.36 -10.63 17.07
C GLU A 51 2.86 -10.35 16.85
N ARG A 52 2.18 -9.74 17.83
CA ARG A 52 0.78 -9.32 17.72
C ARG A 52 0.59 -8.32 16.59
N PHE A 53 1.48 -7.33 16.45
CA PHE A 53 1.47 -6.38 15.35
C PHE A 53 1.61 -7.08 13.99
N ILE A 54 2.58 -8.00 13.85
CA ILE A 54 2.81 -8.75 12.62
C ILE A 54 1.56 -9.57 12.25
N LYS A 55 0.97 -10.29 13.21
CA LYS A 55 -0.28 -11.06 12.98
C LYS A 55 -1.44 -10.15 12.59
N ALA A 56 -1.60 -9.00 13.23
CA ALA A 56 -2.65 -8.04 12.89
C ALA A 56 -2.46 -7.47 11.47
N ALA A 57 -1.22 -7.11 11.08
CA ALA A 57 -0.89 -6.65 9.74
C ALA A 57 -1.23 -7.70 8.67
N TRP A 58 -0.90 -8.97 8.94
CA TRP A 58 -1.30 -10.09 8.07
C TRP A 58 -2.81 -10.27 7.96
N SER A 59 -3.53 -10.17 9.08
CA SER A 59 -4.99 -10.29 9.10
C SER A 59 -5.65 -9.17 8.31
N GLY A 60 -5.18 -7.92 8.48
CA GLY A 60 -5.60 -6.78 7.66
C GLY A 60 -5.33 -7.02 6.18
N TYR A 61 -4.09 -7.39 5.83
CA TYR A 61 -3.71 -7.69 4.45
C TYR A 61 -4.57 -8.77 3.80
N LYS A 62 -4.78 -9.92 4.49
CA LYS A 62 -5.62 -11.02 3.99
C LYS A 62 -7.07 -10.60 3.84
N LYS A 63 -7.64 -9.94 4.86
CA LYS A 63 -9.03 -9.49 4.85
C LYS A 63 -9.29 -8.52 3.70
N GLU A 64 -8.37 -7.59 3.46
CA GLU A 64 -8.45 -6.66 2.35
C GLU A 64 -8.37 -7.39 1.01
N GLN A 65 -7.42 -8.31 0.83
CA GLN A 65 -7.29 -9.13 -0.38
C GLN A 65 -8.55 -9.96 -0.69
N GLU A 66 -9.24 -10.47 0.34
CA GLU A 66 -10.42 -11.33 0.17
C GLU A 66 -11.72 -10.55 -0.13
N VAL A 67 -11.79 -9.25 0.19
CA VAL A 67 -13.03 -8.44 0.00
C VAL A 67 -12.89 -7.33 -1.05
N LEU A 68 -11.69 -7.10 -1.59
CA LEU A 68 -11.46 -6.09 -2.63
C LEU A 68 -12.02 -6.56 -3.97
N ASN A 69 -13.20 -6.06 -4.33
CA ASN A 69 -13.78 -6.28 -5.67
C ASN A 69 -13.27 -5.28 -6.72
N ARG A 70 -12.72 -4.13 -6.30
CA ARG A 70 -12.40 -3.01 -7.19
C ARG A 70 -11.23 -2.17 -6.67
N ILE A 71 -10.32 -1.80 -7.57
CA ILE A 71 -9.30 -0.78 -7.37
C ILE A 71 -9.71 0.47 -8.17
N GLU A 72 -9.67 1.62 -7.52
CA GLU A 72 -9.90 2.92 -8.15
C GLU A 72 -8.66 3.80 -8.04
N ALA A 73 -8.35 4.50 -9.12
CA ALA A 73 -7.29 5.50 -9.15
C ALA A 73 -7.83 6.77 -9.81
N ARG A 74 -7.33 7.92 -9.35
CA ARG A 74 -7.77 9.22 -9.82
C ARG A 74 -6.57 10.11 -10.16
N CYS A 75 -6.74 10.95 -11.17
CA CYS A 75 -5.74 11.97 -11.50
C CYS A 75 -6.37 13.18 -12.18
N ALA A 76 -5.73 14.35 -12.06
CA ALA A 76 -6.10 15.51 -12.87
C ALA A 76 -6.02 15.20 -14.37
N VAL A 77 -6.94 15.77 -15.16
CA VAL A 77 -7.04 15.53 -16.61
C VAL A 77 -5.73 15.78 -17.35
N HIS A 78 -4.95 16.79 -16.95
CA HIS A 78 -3.68 17.13 -17.62
C HIS A 78 -2.52 16.20 -17.27
N ASN A 79 -2.66 15.28 -16.29
CA ASN A 79 -1.59 14.39 -15.87
C ASN A 79 -1.48 13.15 -16.78
N GLU A 80 -0.93 13.35 -17.97
CA GLU A 80 -0.70 12.29 -18.99
C GLU A 80 0.11 11.11 -18.46
N ARG A 81 1.07 11.37 -17.57
CA ARG A 81 1.93 10.32 -17.01
C ARG A 81 1.14 9.36 -16.14
N SER A 82 0.28 9.89 -15.26
CA SER A 82 -0.59 9.06 -14.42
C SER A 82 -1.62 8.30 -15.25
N ARG A 83 -2.27 8.96 -16.22
CA ARG A 83 -3.17 8.32 -17.20
C ARG A 83 -2.51 7.13 -17.88
N SER A 84 -1.32 7.33 -18.43
CA SER A 84 -0.56 6.30 -19.13
C SER A 84 -0.24 5.09 -18.24
N VAL A 85 0.06 5.31 -16.95
CA VAL A 85 0.31 4.22 -15.99
C VAL A 85 -0.97 3.42 -15.76
N MET A 86 -2.10 4.07 -15.50
CA MET A 86 -3.38 3.40 -15.26
C MET A 86 -3.83 2.60 -16.49
N GLU A 87 -3.69 3.15 -17.70
CA GLU A 87 -4.01 2.47 -18.95
C GLU A 87 -3.09 1.26 -19.21
N ARG A 88 -1.78 1.38 -18.97
CA ARG A 88 -0.83 0.25 -19.07
C ARG A 88 -1.13 -0.86 -18.08
N LEU A 89 -1.52 -0.49 -16.85
CA LEU A 89 -1.98 -1.44 -15.84
C LEU A 89 -3.28 -2.13 -16.25
N GLY A 90 -4.01 -1.61 -17.25
CA GLY A 90 -5.25 -2.17 -17.77
C GLY A 90 -6.50 -1.69 -17.06
N MET A 91 -6.40 -0.58 -16.32
CA MET A 91 -7.57 0.07 -15.73
C MET A 91 -8.42 0.71 -16.84
N ARG A 92 -9.73 0.80 -16.62
CA ARG A 92 -10.70 1.43 -17.53
C ARG A 92 -11.00 2.84 -17.05
N HIS A 93 -11.07 3.79 -17.98
CA HIS A 93 -11.63 5.11 -17.69
C HIS A 93 -13.14 4.98 -17.49
N GLU A 94 -13.66 5.47 -16.36
CA GLU A 94 -15.07 5.31 -15.98
C GLU A 94 -15.80 6.64 -15.80
N GLY A 95 -15.08 7.77 -15.78
CA GLY A 95 -15.71 9.07 -15.72
C GLY A 95 -14.74 10.23 -15.47
N THR A 96 -15.28 11.42 -15.57
CA THR A 96 -14.57 12.68 -15.28
C THR A 96 -15.42 13.50 -14.33
N LEU A 97 -14.90 13.78 -13.14
CA LEU A 97 -15.49 14.73 -12.21
C LEU A 97 -15.03 16.13 -12.59
N ARG A 98 -15.95 16.96 -13.06
CA ARG A 98 -15.66 18.37 -13.36
C ARG A 98 -15.37 19.12 -12.06
N GLU A 99 -14.26 19.85 -12.02
CA GLU A 99 -13.81 20.59 -10.82
C GLU A 99 -13.75 19.73 -9.54
N GLY A 100 -13.50 18.42 -9.69
CA GLY A 100 -13.57 17.44 -8.60
C GLY A 100 -12.38 17.47 -7.64
N GLU A 101 -11.31 18.18 -7.98
CA GLU A 101 -10.09 18.26 -7.18
C GLU A 101 -9.62 19.70 -7.03
N ARG A 102 -9.30 20.14 -5.81
CA ARG A 102 -8.67 21.44 -5.55
C ARG A 102 -7.15 21.29 -5.54
N LEU A 103 -6.49 21.93 -6.49
CA LEU A 103 -5.04 22.02 -6.61
C LEU A 103 -4.56 23.45 -6.30
N PRO A 104 -3.24 23.68 -6.08
CA PRO A 104 -2.70 25.02 -5.86
C PRO A 104 -3.07 26.04 -6.96
N GLY A 105 -3.30 25.59 -8.19
CA GLY A 105 -3.69 26.43 -9.33
C GLY A 105 -5.20 26.62 -9.52
N GLY A 106 -6.03 26.13 -8.61
CA GLY A 106 -7.50 26.19 -8.72
C GLY A 106 -8.15 24.82 -8.75
N TYR A 107 -9.42 24.78 -9.16
CA TYR A 107 -10.14 23.52 -9.33
C TYR A 107 -9.76 22.88 -10.66
N ALA A 108 -9.57 21.56 -10.63
CA ALA A 108 -9.23 20.76 -11.80
C ALA A 108 -10.23 19.62 -11.97
N ASP A 109 -10.48 19.28 -13.23
CA ASP A 109 -11.21 18.07 -13.59
C ASP A 109 -10.39 16.83 -13.22
N GLN A 110 -11.06 15.85 -12.64
CA GLN A 110 -10.46 14.63 -12.13
C GLN A 110 -10.99 13.42 -12.89
N LEU A 111 -10.08 12.65 -13.49
CA LEU A 111 -10.40 11.38 -14.14
C LEU A 111 -10.52 10.28 -13.09
N ILE A 112 -11.50 9.40 -13.27
CA ILE A 112 -11.68 8.19 -12.48
C ILE A 112 -11.35 6.99 -13.36
N TYR A 113 -10.42 6.16 -12.89
CA TYR A 113 -10.10 4.87 -13.49
C TYR A 113 -10.44 3.74 -12.53
N GLY A 114 -10.98 2.65 -13.06
CA GLY A 114 -11.40 1.46 -12.30
C GLY A 114 -10.82 0.17 -12.86
N MET A 115 -10.59 -0.79 -11.98
CA MET A 115 -10.31 -2.19 -12.33
C MET A 115 -11.02 -3.11 -11.36
N LEU A 116 -11.61 -4.21 -11.85
CA LEU A 116 -12.32 -5.20 -11.04
C LEU A 116 -11.45 -6.41 -10.69
N ALA A 117 -11.81 -7.13 -9.62
CA ALA A 117 -11.03 -8.25 -9.10
C ALA A 117 -10.74 -9.33 -10.12
N LYS A 118 -11.79 -9.71 -10.84
CA LYS A 118 -11.71 -10.67 -11.94
C LYS A 118 -10.75 -10.23 -13.06
N GLU A 119 -10.46 -8.94 -13.22
CA GLU A 119 -9.60 -8.41 -14.28
C GLU A 119 -8.11 -8.50 -13.91
N TRP A 120 -7.71 -8.21 -12.66
CA TRP A 120 -6.30 -8.39 -12.24
C TRP A 120 -5.97 -9.86 -11.94
N GLN A 121 -6.89 -10.62 -11.34
CA GLN A 121 -6.70 -12.06 -11.09
C GLN A 121 -6.46 -12.83 -12.40
N ARG A 122 -7.15 -12.45 -13.48
CA ARG A 122 -6.93 -13.04 -14.82
C ARG A 122 -5.56 -12.71 -15.40
N ARG A 123 -4.94 -11.60 -14.98
CA ARG A 123 -3.63 -11.16 -15.46
C ARG A 123 -2.48 -11.84 -14.71
N GLU A 124 -2.62 -12.08 -13.40
CA GLU A 124 -1.60 -12.79 -12.62
C GLU A 124 -1.37 -14.23 -13.09
N GLY A 125 -2.39 -14.90 -13.64
CA GLY A 125 -2.28 -16.25 -14.21
C GLY A 125 -1.61 -16.33 -15.60
N LYS A 126 -0.99 -15.25 -16.10
CA LYS A 126 -0.36 -15.17 -17.43
C LYS A 126 1.11 -14.74 -17.42
N LEU A 127 1.76 -14.71 -16.25
CA LEU A 127 3.19 -14.47 -16.08
C LEU A 127 3.92 -15.75 -15.67
#